data_AF-A0A2M7KL30-F1
#
_entry.id   AF-A0A2M7KL30-F1
#
_cell.length_a   1.000
_cell.length_b   1.000
_cell.length_c   1.000
_cell.angle_alpha   90.00
_cell.angle_beta   90.00
_cell.angle_gamma   90.00
#
_symmetry.space_group_name_H-M   'P 1'
#
loop_
_entity.id
_entity.type
_entity.pdbx_description
1 polymer ?
#
loop_
_entity_poly.entity_id
_entity_poly.type
_entity_poly.pdbx_seq_one_letter_code
_entity_poly.pdbx_strand_id
1 'polypeptide(L)'
;MLKRLKAAGTLGLAHHGEVTDSLFKQGQIEAAREFCKKARDTGRRVGVSTHMPAVVDHVVSKGWDVDFFMCCVYERHRSREELKALLGDVPIPLREVYLEGDPARMFKALRQTDKPCLAFKILAADRLCDQQGAVAQTFESTFQQLKPNDAVIVGMYPEYEDQAELNADYVTRFSPLSRNTAA
;
A
#
# COMPACT_ATOMS: atom_id res chain seq x y z
N MET A 1 -1.37 -8.94 23.25
CA MET A 1 -1.26 -9.13 21.78
C MET A 1 0.18 -9.25 21.30
N LEU A 2 1.03 -8.22 21.41
CA LEU A 2 2.41 -8.21 20.87
C LEU A 2 3.28 -9.39 21.34
N LYS A 3 3.22 -9.76 22.63
CA LYS A 3 3.93 -10.95 23.15
C LYS A 3 3.54 -12.25 22.44
N ARG A 4 2.25 -12.42 22.12
CA ARG A 4 1.72 -13.61 21.42
C ARG A 4 2.20 -13.65 19.97
N LEU A 5 2.17 -12.51 19.26
CA LEU A 5 2.71 -12.40 17.90
C LEU A 5 4.22 -12.70 17.86
N LYS A 6 4.97 -12.18 18.84
CA LYS A 6 6.39 -12.52 18.99
C LYS A 6 6.61 -14.02 19.19
N ALA A 7 5.83 -14.67 20.05
CA ALA A 7 5.93 -16.10 20.31
C ALA A 7 5.55 -16.96 19.09
N ALA A 8 4.65 -16.47 18.23
CA ALA A 8 4.25 -17.12 16.99
C ALA A 8 5.25 -16.95 15.82
N GLY A 9 6.40 -16.30 16.05
CA GLY A 9 7.43 -16.14 15.03
C GLY A 9 7.22 -14.99 14.05
N THR A 10 6.24 -14.09 14.27
CA THR A 10 5.90 -12.98 13.37
C THR A 10 7.11 -12.16 12.94
N LEU A 11 7.39 -12.04 11.64
CA LEU A 11 8.56 -11.31 11.12
C LEU A 11 8.42 -9.79 11.21
N GLY A 12 7.21 -9.26 11.02
CA GLY A 12 6.94 -7.83 11.03
C GLY A 12 5.52 -7.47 11.47
N LEU A 13 5.35 -6.23 11.92
CA LEU A 13 4.11 -5.67 12.44
C LEU A 13 3.87 -4.32 11.80
N ALA A 14 2.75 -4.15 11.09
CA ALA A 14 2.35 -2.86 10.55
C ALA A 14 1.20 -2.25 11.36
N HIS A 15 1.25 -0.94 11.61
CA HIS A 15 0.07 -0.22 12.11
C HIS A 15 -1.02 -0.20 11.02
N HIS A 16 -2.25 -0.56 11.36
CA HIS A 16 -3.34 -0.79 10.41
C HIS A 16 -3.74 0.50 9.66
N GLY A 17 -3.84 0.42 8.32
CA GLY A 17 -4.00 1.59 7.45
C GLY A 17 -5.19 2.47 7.77
N GLU A 18 -6.38 1.89 7.90
CA GLU A 18 -7.60 2.64 8.26
C GLU A 18 -7.44 3.42 9.59
N VAL A 19 -6.71 2.84 10.55
CA VAL A 19 -6.50 3.47 11.86
C VAL A 19 -5.42 4.55 11.76
N THR A 20 -4.34 4.30 11.02
CA THR A 20 -3.32 5.31 10.71
C THR A 20 -3.94 6.56 10.10
N ASP A 21 -4.74 6.38 9.04
CA ASP A 21 -5.32 7.46 8.26
C ASP A 21 -6.33 8.26 9.09
N SER A 22 -7.15 7.57 9.89
CA SER A 22 -8.08 8.21 10.83
C SER A 22 -7.35 9.06 11.87
N LEU A 23 -6.30 8.52 12.49
CA LEU A 23 -5.49 9.26 13.46
C LEU A 23 -4.79 10.46 12.81
N PHE A 24 -4.30 10.31 11.57
CA PHE A 24 -3.68 11.39 10.81
C PHE A 24 -4.66 12.55 10.59
N LYS A 25 -5.87 12.26 10.09
CA LYS A 25 -6.91 13.28 9.87
C LYS A 25 -7.37 13.96 11.15
N GLN A 26 -7.32 13.27 12.28
CA GLN A 26 -7.70 13.81 13.59
C GLN A 26 -6.56 14.58 14.27
N GLY A 27 -5.37 14.67 13.66
CA GLY A 27 -4.20 15.29 14.30
C GLY A 27 -3.60 14.47 15.44
N GLN A 28 -3.91 13.18 15.51
CA GLN A 28 -3.54 12.24 16.58
C GLN A 28 -2.54 11.17 16.11
N ILE A 29 -1.79 11.42 15.03
CA ILE A 29 -0.88 10.45 14.40
C ILE A 29 0.21 9.93 15.35
N GLU A 30 0.59 10.68 16.38
CA GLU A 30 1.54 10.24 17.40
C GLU A 30 1.09 8.96 18.13
N ALA A 31 -0.21 8.68 18.21
CA ALA A 31 -0.70 7.41 18.76
C ALA A 31 -0.24 6.20 17.90
N ALA A 32 -0.18 6.35 16.58
CA ALA A 32 0.38 5.32 15.69
C ALA A 32 1.91 5.21 15.87
N ARG A 33 2.60 6.34 16.15
CA ARG A 33 4.04 6.34 16.46
C ARG A 33 4.35 5.54 17.73
N GLU A 34 3.54 5.74 18.77
CA GLU A 34 3.69 5.00 20.03
C GLU A 34 3.47 3.50 19.85
N PHE A 35 2.55 3.09 18.96
CA PHE A 35 2.45 1.69 18.55
C PHE A 35 3.73 1.21 17.87
N CYS A 36 4.29 1.98 16.93
CA CYS A 36 5.51 1.63 16.21
C CYS A 36 6.70 1.42 17.16
N LYS A 37 6.86 2.28 18.18
CA LYS A 37 7.87 2.10 19.24
C LYS A 37 7.68 0.79 20.01
N LYS A 38 6.46 0.52 20.46
CA LYS A 38 6.15 -0.74 21.16
C LYS A 38 6.36 -1.97 20.28
N ALA A 39 6.10 -1.86 18.98
CA ALA A 39 6.37 -2.92 18.01
C ALA A 39 7.88 -3.13 17.84
N ARG A 40 8.68 -2.06 17.79
CA ARG A 40 10.14 -2.12 17.73
C ARG A 40 10.73 -2.87 18.92
N ASP A 41 10.24 -2.61 20.13
CA ASP A 41 10.70 -3.27 21.37
C ASP A 41 10.52 -4.80 21.35
N THR A 42 9.69 -5.32 20.45
CA THR A 42 9.54 -6.78 20.28
C THR A 42 10.69 -7.43 19.51
N GLY A 43 11.54 -6.64 18.86
CA GLY A 43 12.62 -7.09 17.97
C GLY A 43 12.16 -7.49 16.57
N ARG A 44 10.94 -7.10 16.16
CA ARG A 44 10.37 -7.40 14.84
C ARG A 44 10.50 -6.19 13.90
N ARG A 45 10.30 -6.42 12.61
CA ARG A 45 10.21 -5.34 11.62
C ARG A 45 8.95 -4.52 11.88
N VAL A 46 9.05 -3.20 11.77
CA VAL A 46 7.95 -2.28 12.06
C VAL A 46 7.51 -1.63 10.76
N GLY A 47 6.21 -1.60 10.51
CA GLY A 47 5.64 -0.97 9.34
C GLY A 47 4.53 0.02 9.67
N VAL A 48 4.23 0.88 8.70
CA VAL A 48 3.04 1.73 8.71
C VAL A 48 2.24 1.42 7.46
N SER A 49 0.97 1.06 7.64
CA SER A 49 0.03 0.99 6.52
C SER A 49 -0.74 2.30 6.39
N THR A 50 -1.12 2.67 5.16
CA THR A 50 -1.82 3.93 4.84
C THR A 50 -2.53 3.85 3.48
N HIS A 51 -3.58 4.65 3.31
CA HIS A 51 -4.19 4.98 2.01
C HIS A 51 -3.85 6.41 1.56
N MET A 52 -3.14 7.19 2.36
CA MET A 52 -2.87 8.60 2.14
C MET A 52 -1.37 8.84 1.87
N PRO A 53 -0.98 9.40 0.70
CA PRO A 53 0.42 9.73 0.40
C PRO A 53 1.05 10.65 1.46
N ALA A 54 0.27 11.59 1.98
CA ALA A 54 0.70 12.54 3.03
C ALA A 54 1.16 11.86 4.33
N VAL A 55 0.65 10.67 4.64
CA VAL A 55 1.12 9.90 5.82
C VAL A 55 2.54 9.39 5.59
N VAL A 56 2.86 8.90 4.38
CA VAL A 56 4.22 8.48 4.02
C VAL A 56 5.18 9.66 4.20
N ASP A 57 4.85 10.81 3.61
CA ASP A 57 5.64 12.03 3.71
C ASP A 57 5.83 12.49 5.17
N HIS A 58 4.78 12.42 5.98
CA HIS A 58 4.85 12.75 7.41
C HIS A 58 5.80 11.81 8.17
N VAL A 59 5.64 10.49 8.00
CA VAL A 59 6.45 9.48 8.71
C VAL A 59 7.93 9.60 8.31
N VAL A 60 8.22 9.84 7.02
CA VAL A 60 9.57 10.05 6.50
C VAL A 60 10.17 11.36 7.03
N SER A 61 9.47 12.49 6.87
CA SER A 61 9.97 13.81 7.30
C SER A 61 10.18 13.92 8.82
N LYS A 62 9.40 13.19 9.61
CA LYS A 62 9.56 13.11 11.08
C LYS A 62 10.55 12.05 11.53
N GLY A 63 11.21 11.34 10.60
CA GLY A 63 12.26 10.38 10.91
C GLY A 63 11.79 9.23 11.79
N TRP A 64 10.58 8.70 11.57
CA TRP A 64 10.10 7.57 12.35
C TRP A 64 10.96 6.33 12.10
N ASP A 65 11.28 5.60 13.18
CA ASP A 65 11.98 4.32 13.13
C ASP A 65 11.01 3.19 12.71
N VAL A 66 10.81 3.09 11.40
CA VAL A 66 10.03 2.03 10.74
C VAL A 66 10.87 1.40 9.64
N ASP A 67 10.67 0.12 9.37
CA ASP A 67 11.40 -0.67 8.38
C ASP A 67 10.73 -0.67 6.99
N PHE A 68 9.39 -0.57 6.92
CA PHE A 68 8.66 -0.65 5.66
C PHE A 68 7.32 0.11 5.69
N PHE A 69 6.72 0.29 4.52
CA PHE A 69 5.35 0.80 4.38
C PHE A 69 4.46 -0.22 3.69
N MET A 70 3.16 -0.18 3.99
CA MET A 70 2.12 -0.85 3.20
C MET A 70 1.17 0.23 2.65
N CYS A 71 1.19 0.46 1.34
CA CYS A 71 0.54 1.63 0.76
C CYS A 71 -0.59 1.21 -0.20
N CYS A 72 -1.82 1.62 0.08
CA CYS A 72 -2.88 1.51 -0.91
C CYS A 72 -2.61 2.52 -2.00
N VAL A 73 -2.60 2.11 -3.27
CA VAL A 73 -2.38 3.05 -4.37
C VAL A 73 -3.56 3.99 -4.62
N TYR A 74 -4.68 3.78 -3.92
CA TYR A 74 -5.89 4.63 -3.96
C TYR A 74 -6.18 5.29 -2.61
N GLU A 75 -6.49 6.59 -2.62
CA GLU A 75 -6.81 7.33 -1.40
C GLU A 75 -8.33 7.43 -1.23
N ARG A 76 -8.87 6.50 -0.44
CA ARG A 76 -10.32 6.36 -0.22
C ARG A 76 -10.88 7.15 0.96
N HIS A 77 -10.03 7.86 1.71
CA HIS A 77 -10.40 8.54 2.96
C HIS A 77 -10.87 9.98 2.77
N ARG A 78 -11.07 10.43 1.54
CA ARG A 78 -11.48 11.81 1.26
C ARG A 78 -12.78 12.17 1.95
N SER A 79 -12.83 13.36 2.55
CA SER A 79 -14.05 13.92 3.13
C SER A 79 -15.05 14.27 2.03
N ARG A 80 -16.29 14.54 2.43
CA ARG A 80 -17.33 15.03 1.53
C ARG A 80 -16.88 16.31 0.80
N GLU A 81 -16.26 17.22 1.53
CA GLU A 81 -15.78 18.52 1.07
C GLU A 81 -14.61 18.33 0.11
N GLU A 82 -13.65 17.46 0.45
CA GLU A 82 -12.52 17.11 -0.43
C GLU A 82 -13.00 16.54 -1.77
N LEU A 83 -14.00 15.63 -1.74
CA LEU A 83 -14.59 15.06 -2.96
C LEU A 83 -15.36 16.09 -3.77
N LYS A 84 -16.20 16.93 -3.13
CA LYS A 84 -16.96 18.00 -3.81
C LYS A 84 -16.02 19.00 -4.48
N ALA A 85 -14.91 19.35 -3.84
CA ALA A 85 -13.90 20.23 -4.39
C ALA A 85 -13.15 19.60 -5.58
N LEU A 86 -12.86 18.30 -5.51
CA LEU A 86 -12.11 17.59 -6.54
C LEU A 86 -12.95 17.23 -7.77
N LEU A 87 -14.19 16.81 -7.57
CA LEU A 87 -15.06 16.24 -8.63
C LEU A 87 -16.19 17.17 -9.05
N GLY A 88 -16.42 18.28 -8.34
CA GLY A 88 -17.61 19.10 -8.50
C GLY A 88 -18.88 18.47 -7.94
N ASP A 89 -18.83 17.20 -7.52
CA ASP A 89 -19.92 16.51 -6.82
C ASP A 89 -19.45 15.47 -5.80
N VAL A 90 -20.39 14.90 -5.04
CA VAL A 90 -20.09 13.86 -4.03
C VAL A 90 -20.74 12.53 -4.44
N PRO A 91 -19.95 11.51 -4.77
CA PRO A 91 -20.48 10.17 -5.06
C PRO A 91 -21.08 9.51 -3.82
N ILE A 92 -22.04 8.61 -4.04
CA ILE A 92 -22.65 7.76 -3.01
C ILE A 92 -22.37 6.30 -3.40
N PRO A 93 -21.73 5.49 -2.54
CA PRO A 93 -21.27 5.81 -1.19
C PRO A 93 -19.96 6.62 -1.16
N LEU A 94 -19.78 7.47 -0.14
CA LEU A 94 -18.58 8.32 -0.01
C LEU A 94 -17.27 7.53 0.18
N ARG A 95 -17.32 6.36 0.82
CA ARG A 95 -16.11 5.66 1.31
C ARG A 95 -15.44 4.77 0.25
N GLU A 96 -15.89 4.79 -1.00
CA GLU A 96 -15.44 3.90 -2.08
C GLU A 96 -15.11 4.62 -3.40
N VAL A 97 -14.51 5.79 -3.31
CA VAL A 97 -14.08 6.52 -4.51
C VAL A 97 -12.68 6.07 -4.92
N TYR A 98 -12.57 5.55 -6.14
CA TYR A 98 -11.31 5.20 -6.80
C TYR A 98 -11.13 6.13 -7.99
N LEU A 99 -10.04 6.90 -7.99
CA LEU A 99 -9.73 7.84 -9.07
C LEU A 99 -8.48 7.39 -9.81
N GLU A 100 -8.50 7.46 -11.14
CA GLU A 100 -7.37 7.08 -12.00
C GLU A 100 -6.08 7.84 -11.66
N GLY A 101 -6.19 9.06 -11.14
CA GLY A 101 -5.04 9.86 -10.74
C GLY A 101 -4.43 9.48 -9.39
N ASP A 102 -5.07 8.62 -8.59
CA ASP A 102 -4.58 8.28 -7.24
C ASP A 102 -3.28 7.48 -7.27
N PRO A 103 -3.14 6.41 -8.08
CA PRO A 103 -1.91 5.61 -8.11
C PRO A 103 -0.67 6.44 -8.39
N ALA A 104 -0.73 7.36 -9.36
CA ALA A 104 0.38 8.24 -9.68
C ALA A 104 0.84 9.10 -8.49
N ARG A 105 -0.11 9.59 -7.66
CA ARG A 105 0.21 10.37 -6.45
C ARG A 105 0.83 9.49 -5.37
N MET A 106 0.29 8.30 -5.15
CA MET A 106 0.86 7.38 -4.17
C MET A 106 2.27 6.94 -4.59
N PHE A 107 2.46 6.46 -5.82
CA PHE A 107 3.79 6.05 -6.31
C PHE A 107 4.84 7.17 -6.24
N LYS A 108 4.43 8.43 -6.46
CA LYS A 108 5.31 9.59 -6.25
C LYS A 108 5.83 9.66 -4.82
N ALA A 109 4.97 9.44 -3.82
CA ALA A 109 5.34 9.42 -2.40
C ALA A 109 6.21 8.21 -2.04
N LEU A 110 5.90 7.01 -2.57
CA LEU A 110 6.72 5.80 -2.36
C LEU A 110 8.17 6.02 -2.80
N ARG A 111 8.38 6.77 -3.89
CA ARG A 111 9.71 7.11 -4.40
C ARG A 111 10.49 8.14 -3.58
N GLN A 112 9.86 8.79 -2.58
CA GLN A 112 10.54 9.76 -1.69
C GLN A 112 11.24 9.11 -0.49
N THR A 113 11.29 7.78 -0.41
CA THR A 113 11.96 7.07 0.69
C THR A 113 12.74 5.87 0.16
N ASP A 114 13.86 5.55 0.79
CA ASP A 114 14.62 4.33 0.47
C ASP A 114 14.04 3.08 1.15
N LYS A 115 13.07 3.25 2.05
CA LYS A 115 12.42 2.14 2.75
C LYS A 115 11.56 1.31 1.79
N PRO A 116 11.52 -0.03 1.91
CA PRO A 116 10.61 -0.87 1.14
C PRO A 116 9.14 -0.44 1.29
N CYS A 117 8.44 -0.33 0.17
CA CYS A 117 7.00 -0.07 0.13
C CYS A 117 6.26 -1.26 -0.49
N LEU A 118 5.28 -1.78 0.23
CA LEU A 118 4.40 -2.86 -0.21
C LEU A 118 3.11 -2.23 -0.77
N ALA A 119 3.06 -2.01 -2.08
CA ALA A 119 1.92 -1.42 -2.75
C ALA A 119 0.75 -2.42 -2.81
N PHE A 120 -0.45 -1.99 -2.43
CA PHE A 120 -1.63 -2.86 -2.42
C PHE A 120 -2.85 -2.19 -3.06
N LYS A 121 -3.86 -3.00 -3.39
CA LYS A 121 -5.04 -2.62 -4.18
C LYS A 121 -4.67 -2.08 -5.57
N ILE A 122 -3.63 -2.60 -6.20
CA ILE A 122 -3.23 -2.20 -7.56
C ILE A 122 -4.35 -2.45 -8.58
N LEU A 123 -5.20 -3.46 -8.36
CA LEU A 123 -6.38 -3.79 -9.18
C LEU A 123 -7.67 -3.06 -8.74
N ALA A 124 -7.55 -1.91 -8.04
CA ALA A 124 -8.68 -1.07 -7.62
C ALA A 124 -9.81 -1.80 -6.86
N ALA A 125 -9.44 -2.81 -6.06
CA ALA A 125 -10.38 -3.72 -5.40
C ALA A 125 -11.41 -4.29 -6.39
N ASP A 126 -10.92 -5.11 -7.32
CA ASP A 126 -11.68 -5.86 -8.33
C ASP A 126 -12.15 -5.05 -9.56
N ARG A 127 -12.04 -3.71 -9.54
CA ARG A 127 -12.53 -2.84 -10.63
C ARG A 127 -11.68 -2.89 -11.90
N LEU A 128 -10.50 -3.51 -11.85
CA LEU A 128 -9.54 -3.60 -12.96
C LEU A 128 -9.13 -5.04 -13.31
N CYS A 129 -9.98 -6.03 -13.02
CA CYS A 129 -9.66 -7.43 -13.27
C CYS A 129 -10.70 -8.21 -14.10
N ASP A 130 -11.61 -7.52 -14.79
CA ASP A 130 -12.58 -8.17 -15.69
C ASP A 130 -11.92 -8.99 -16.81
N GLN A 131 -10.70 -8.61 -17.22
CA GLN A 131 -9.95 -9.25 -18.30
C GLN A 131 -8.48 -9.41 -17.91
N GLN A 132 -7.90 -10.58 -18.18
CA GLN A 132 -6.49 -10.85 -17.85
C GLN A 132 -5.51 -9.87 -18.54
N GLY A 133 -5.87 -9.35 -19.72
CA GLY A 133 -5.08 -8.28 -20.36
C GLY A 133 -5.01 -7.00 -19.54
N ALA A 134 -6.11 -6.60 -18.89
CA ALA A 134 -6.17 -5.43 -18.00
C ALA A 134 -5.39 -5.67 -16.71
N VAL A 135 -5.44 -6.89 -16.16
CA VAL A 135 -4.63 -7.31 -15.02
C VAL A 135 -3.14 -7.19 -15.37
N ALA A 136 -2.70 -7.80 -16.46
CA ALA A 136 -1.32 -7.74 -16.92
C ALA A 136 -0.83 -6.30 -17.11
N GLN A 137 -1.62 -5.44 -17.76
CA GLN A 137 -1.29 -4.02 -17.95
C GLN A 137 -1.19 -3.26 -16.61
N THR A 138 -2.03 -3.60 -15.64
CA THR A 138 -1.99 -2.99 -14.30
C THR A 138 -0.74 -3.41 -13.53
N PHE A 139 -0.33 -4.68 -13.64
CA PHE A 139 0.93 -5.15 -13.09
C PHE A 139 2.13 -4.46 -13.76
N GLU A 140 2.15 -4.38 -15.09
CA GLU A 140 3.21 -3.73 -15.84
C GLU A 140 3.39 -2.27 -15.45
N SER A 141 2.30 -1.49 -15.48
CA SER A 141 2.34 -0.07 -15.11
C SER A 141 2.70 0.15 -13.63
N THR A 142 2.31 -0.77 -12.75
CA THR A 142 2.72 -0.75 -11.34
C THR A 142 4.23 -0.95 -11.21
N PHE A 143 4.80 -1.99 -11.82
CA PHE A 143 6.23 -2.28 -11.71
C PHE A 143 7.13 -1.23 -12.38
N GLN A 144 6.64 -0.51 -13.39
CA GLN A 144 7.33 0.65 -13.96
C GLN A 144 7.46 1.83 -12.97
N GLN A 145 6.59 1.89 -11.96
CA GLN A 145 6.55 2.99 -10.99
C GLN A 145 7.26 2.67 -9.68
N LEU A 146 7.39 1.39 -9.34
CA LEU A 146 7.97 0.90 -8.09
C LEU A 146 9.50 0.96 -8.10
N LYS A 147 10.10 1.11 -6.91
CA LYS A 147 11.54 0.99 -6.72
C LYS A 147 11.95 -0.50 -6.78
N PRO A 148 13.23 -0.83 -7.04
CA PRO A 148 13.69 -2.21 -7.04
C PRO A 148 13.48 -2.97 -5.71
N ASN A 149 13.37 -2.27 -4.58
CA ASN A 149 13.14 -2.89 -3.26
C ASN A 149 11.68 -2.85 -2.79
N ASP A 150 10.75 -2.42 -3.65
CA ASP A 150 9.32 -2.45 -3.37
C ASP A 150 8.71 -3.80 -3.77
N ALA A 151 7.49 -4.07 -3.28
CA ALA A 151 6.72 -5.25 -3.67
C ALA A 151 5.24 -4.91 -3.80
N VAL A 152 4.46 -5.85 -4.36
CA VAL A 152 3.01 -5.74 -4.48
C VAL A 152 2.31 -6.74 -3.56
N ILE A 153 1.18 -6.33 -2.97
CA ILE A 153 0.23 -7.21 -2.27
C ILE A 153 -1.04 -7.22 -3.09
N VAL A 154 -1.36 -8.39 -3.63
CA VAL A 154 -2.52 -8.59 -4.52
C VAL A 154 -3.44 -9.62 -3.89
N GLY A 155 -4.73 -9.29 -3.82
CA GLY A 155 -5.77 -10.22 -3.40
C GLY A 155 -6.16 -11.12 -4.56
N MET A 156 -6.51 -12.37 -4.26
CA MET A 156 -6.89 -13.37 -5.25
C MET A 156 -8.04 -14.24 -4.71
N TYR A 157 -8.85 -14.76 -5.63
CA TYR A 157 -9.87 -15.78 -5.45
C TYR A 157 -9.63 -16.94 -6.44
N PRO A 158 -8.70 -17.86 -6.13
CA PRO A 158 -8.18 -18.85 -7.07
C PRO A 158 -9.09 -20.09 -7.25
N GLU A 159 -10.41 -19.93 -7.15
CA GLU A 159 -11.37 -21.03 -7.30
C GLU A 159 -11.48 -21.50 -8.76
N TYR A 160 -11.39 -20.55 -9.72
CA TYR A 160 -11.66 -20.79 -11.14
C TYR A 160 -10.43 -20.64 -12.04
N GLU A 161 -9.35 -20.05 -11.53
CA GLU A 161 -8.08 -19.84 -12.23
C GLU A 161 -6.93 -19.82 -11.24
N ASP A 162 -5.74 -20.28 -11.66
CA ASP A 162 -4.54 -20.21 -10.84
C ASP A 162 -3.98 -18.77 -10.81
N GLN A 163 -4.65 -17.92 -10.05
CA GLN A 163 -4.25 -16.55 -9.85
C GLN A 163 -2.90 -16.43 -9.13
N ALA A 164 -2.48 -17.46 -8.39
CA ALA A 164 -1.16 -17.45 -7.76
C ALA A 164 -0.06 -17.57 -8.82
N GLU A 165 -0.20 -18.50 -9.75
CA GLU A 165 0.69 -18.66 -10.90
C GLU A 165 0.67 -17.43 -11.81
N LEU A 166 -0.52 -16.93 -12.17
CA LEU A 166 -0.66 -15.73 -13.01
C LEU A 166 0.00 -14.51 -12.37
N ASN A 167 -0.26 -14.26 -11.09
CA ASN A 167 0.36 -13.15 -10.37
C ASN A 167 1.89 -13.30 -10.31
N ALA A 168 2.41 -14.52 -10.12
CA ALA A 168 3.84 -14.78 -10.16
C ALA A 168 4.45 -14.52 -11.55
N ASP A 169 3.79 -14.98 -12.62
CA ASP A 169 4.21 -14.72 -14.01
C ASP A 169 4.30 -13.21 -14.30
N TYR A 170 3.30 -12.43 -13.87
CA TYR A 170 3.32 -10.98 -14.05
C TYR A 170 4.50 -10.32 -13.32
N VAL A 171 4.84 -10.77 -12.11
CA VAL A 171 6.05 -10.30 -11.41
C VAL A 171 7.31 -10.68 -12.20
N THR A 172 7.40 -11.91 -12.69
CA THR A 172 8.55 -12.37 -13.49
C THR A 172 8.72 -11.57 -14.79
N ARG A 173 7.63 -11.21 -15.46
CA ARG A 173 7.68 -10.47 -16.73
C ARG A 173 7.96 -8.98 -16.55
N PHE A 174 7.37 -8.37 -15.54
CA PHE A 174 7.32 -6.91 -15.44
C PHE A 174 8.22 -6.32 -14.35
N SER A 175 8.61 -7.08 -13.33
CA SER A 175 9.57 -6.58 -12.35
C SER A 175 10.94 -6.37 -13.01
N PRO A 176 11.60 -5.22 -12.82
CA PRO A 176 12.93 -4.97 -13.37
C PRO A 176 13.98 -5.92 -12.78
N LEU A 177 13.73 -6.48 -11.58
CA LEU A 177 14.63 -7.45 -10.95
C LEU A 177 14.68 -8.79 -11.70
N SER A 178 13.58 -9.21 -12.32
CA SER A 178 13.49 -10.50 -13.02
C SER A 178 14.30 -10.55 -14.31
N ARG A 179 14.66 -9.39 -14.88
CA ARG A 179 15.49 -9.31 -16.08
C ARG A 179 16.97 -9.54 -15.79
N ASN A 180 17.39 -9.40 -14.53
CA ASN A 180 18.79 -9.59 -14.11
C ASN A 180 19.14 -11.03 -13.75
N THR A 181 18.18 -11.94 -13.71
CA THR A 181 18.41 -13.38 -13.44
C THR A 181 18.62 -14.22 -14.70
N ALA A 182 18.59 -13.61 -15.89
CA ALA A 182 18.75 -14.28 -17.18
C ALA A 182 20.14 -14.06 -17.83
N ALA A 183 21.14 -13.63 -17.05
CA ALA A 183 22.53 -13.43 -17.48
C ALA A 183 23.49 -14.30 -16.67
#